data_AF-A0A6L0XES9-F1
#
_entry.id   AF-A0A6L0XES9-F1
#
_cell.length_a   1.000
_cell.length_b   1.000
_cell.length_c   1.000
_cell.angle_alpha   90.00
_cell.angle_beta   90.00
_cell.angle_gamma   90.00
#
_symmetry.space_group_name_H-M   'P 1'
#
loop_
_entity.id
_entity.type
_entity.pdbx_description
1 polymer ?
#
loop_
_entity_poly.entity_id
_entity_poly.type
_entity_poly.pdbx_seq_one_letter_code
_entity_poly.pdbx_strand_id
1 'polypeptide(L)'
;MSIDAGLCDRYVVFLDIDGVLLPVPKFTFGGGDLSGRCAQTLKRLIAALGGRDKVTLVLSSTWRNHPAMVDRLNTFMQKEAGDGIPVVSEKTPNGTVLVSSVTYYADDPSEQRLVRDRVDEVYRWLHTHITDHPEAIGGRWFAIDDMQLDVDERMRGHFLHTQTDVGITEADVDTACAMMASHPSPADAYAAAVAALADPALKAEEIEIHRVLQSRLEAQLAATTAELTEVQEKVAALSAEKKDLIRELAEKQRSMEDMRYRLAVYDFSKRYPCLAAAVELAGTKSGAERRAMDDTIRTFVTLLMDRKELQKKMRSEAKKVKQAS
;
A
#
# COMPACT_ATOMS: atom_id res chain seq x y z
N MET A 1 -20.12 9.11 27.99
CA MET A 1 -20.36 9.41 26.57
C MET A 1 -21.86 9.57 26.38
N SER A 2 -22.31 10.58 25.64
CA SER A 2 -23.73 10.81 25.36
C SER A 2 -23.98 10.69 23.86
N ILE A 3 -25.11 10.09 23.48
CA ILE A 3 -25.54 10.01 22.09
C ILE A 3 -26.12 11.36 21.65
N ASP A 4 -25.71 11.85 20.49
CA ASP A 4 -26.35 12.98 19.83
C ASP A 4 -27.60 12.49 19.06
N ALA A 5 -28.78 12.96 19.50
CA ALA A 5 -30.06 12.60 18.88
C ALA A 5 -30.17 13.08 17.43
N GLY A 6 -29.47 14.15 17.04
CA GLY A 6 -29.46 14.66 15.68
C GLY A 6 -28.86 13.69 14.67
N LEU A 7 -28.00 12.78 15.12
CA LEU A 7 -27.40 11.75 14.27
C LEU A 7 -28.38 10.62 13.92
N CYS A 8 -29.38 10.38 14.76
CA CYS A 8 -30.34 9.28 14.62
C CYS A 8 -31.37 9.51 13.49
N ASP A 9 -31.39 10.69 12.86
CA ASP A 9 -32.21 10.96 11.68
C ASP A 9 -31.57 10.50 10.36
N ARG A 10 -30.29 10.11 10.41
CA ARG A 10 -29.49 9.63 9.28
C ARG A 10 -29.75 8.15 8.97
N TYR A 11 -29.07 7.66 7.94
CA TYR A 11 -28.91 6.26 7.61
C TYR A 11 -27.44 5.89 7.41
N VAL A 12 -27.09 4.65 7.75
CA VAL A 12 -25.82 4.03 7.35
C VAL A 12 -26.08 3.05 6.21
N VAL A 13 -25.24 3.08 5.17
CA VAL A 13 -25.29 2.11 4.08
C VAL A 13 -23.95 1.41 3.98
N PHE A 14 -23.95 0.10 4.26
CA PHE A 14 -22.84 -0.79 3.98
C PHE A 14 -22.86 -1.16 2.50
N LEU A 15 -21.80 -0.80 1.79
CA LEU A 15 -21.73 -0.89 0.34
C LEU A 15 -20.68 -1.93 -0.07
N ASP A 16 -21.11 -2.97 -0.79
CA ASP A 16 -20.21 -3.71 -1.66
C ASP A 16 -20.03 -2.98 -3.01
N ILE A 17 -18.98 -3.32 -3.75
CA ILE A 17 -18.65 -2.71 -5.04
C ILE A 17 -18.84 -3.72 -6.16
N ASP A 18 -18.31 -4.93 -5.97
CA ASP A 18 -18.41 -5.99 -6.95
C ASP A 18 -19.86 -6.47 -6.98
N GLY A 19 -20.44 -6.57 -8.17
CA GLY A 19 -21.85 -6.91 -8.32
C GLY A 19 -22.85 -5.82 -7.92
N VAL A 20 -22.42 -4.69 -7.35
CA VAL A 20 -23.28 -3.53 -7.02
C VAL A 20 -23.02 -2.35 -7.96
N LEU A 21 -21.81 -1.77 -7.90
CA LEU A 21 -21.39 -0.66 -8.76
C LEU A 21 -20.51 -1.11 -9.91
N LEU A 22 -19.93 -2.30 -9.79
CA LEU A 22 -19.12 -2.97 -10.79
C LEU A 22 -19.83 -4.28 -11.16
N PRO A 23 -20.74 -4.26 -12.16
CA PRO A 23 -21.35 -5.49 -12.65
C PRO A 23 -20.26 -6.45 -13.15
N VAL A 24 -20.25 -7.67 -12.63
CA VAL A 24 -19.28 -8.72 -12.96
C VAL A 24 -19.97 -9.79 -13.81
N PRO A 25 -19.76 -9.81 -15.15
CA PRO A 25 -20.28 -10.88 -15.98
C PRO A 25 -19.76 -12.24 -15.51
N LYS A 26 -20.62 -13.27 -15.54
CA LYS A 26 -20.32 -14.64 -15.06
C LYS A 26 -19.07 -15.30 -15.65
N PHE A 27 -18.50 -14.76 -16.73
CA PHE A 27 -17.33 -15.30 -17.43
C PHE A 27 -16.06 -14.44 -17.31
N THR A 28 -16.12 -13.30 -16.61
CA THR A 28 -14.96 -12.39 -16.44
C THR A 28 -14.79 -12.06 -14.96
N PHE A 29 -14.24 -13.01 -14.19
CA PHE A 29 -13.89 -12.75 -12.79
C PHE A 29 -12.91 -11.57 -12.68
N GLY A 30 -13.33 -10.51 -12.00
CA GLY A 30 -12.48 -9.36 -11.64
C GLY A 30 -12.12 -8.39 -12.76
N GLY A 31 -12.80 -8.46 -13.92
CA GLY A 31 -12.44 -7.69 -15.12
C GLY A 31 -13.39 -6.55 -15.53
N GLY A 32 -14.33 -6.15 -14.68
CA GLY A 32 -15.35 -5.14 -15.01
C GLY A 32 -14.92 -3.69 -14.75
N ASP A 33 -15.60 -2.76 -15.42
CA ASP A 33 -15.51 -1.32 -15.13
C ASP A 33 -16.69 -0.88 -14.23
N LEU A 34 -16.44 0.14 -13.41
CA LEU A 34 -17.50 0.79 -12.64
C LEU A 34 -18.57 1.35 -13.60
N SER A 35 -19.83 1.12 -13.26
CA SER A 35 -20.98 1.48 -14.10
C SER A 35 -21.56 2.83 -13.71
N GLY A 36 -21.55 3.79 -14.64
CA GLY A 36 -22.14 5.13 -14.42
C GLY A 36 -23.64 5.04 -14.14
N ARG A 37 -24.34 4.08 -14.77
CA ARG A 37 -25.75 3.78 -14.48
C ARG A 37 -25.94 3.39 -13.00
N CYS A 38 -25.13 2.46 -12.51
CA CYS A 38 -25.22 2.00 -11.12
C CYS A 38 -24.92 3.12 -10.13
N ALA A 39 -23.96 4.01 -10.43
CA ALA A 39 -23.73 5.21 -9.64
C ALA A 39 -24.93 6.17 -9.63
N GLN A 40 -25.60 6.40 -10.77
CA GLN A 40 -26.82 7.22 -10.80
C GLN A 40 -27.96 6.59 -10.00
N THR A 41 -28.12 5.27 -10.08
CA THR A 41 -29.13 4.55 -9.30
C THR A 41 -28.81 4.62 -7.80
N LEU A 42 -27.55 4.46 -7.39
CA LEU A 42 -27.14 4.68 -6.00
C LEU A 42 -27.43 6.11 -5.56
N LYS A 43 -27.14 7.13 -6.38
CA LYS A 43 -27.51 8.53 -6.09
C LYS A 43 -29.01 8.70 -5.84
N ARG A 44 -29.86 8.00 -6.59
CA ARG A 44 -31.33 8.03 -6.38
C ARG A 44 -31.71 7.42 -5.03
N LEU A 45 -31.09 6.31 -4.65
CA LEU A 45 -31.29 5.72 -3.31
C LEU A 45 -30.84 6.69 -2.21
N ILE A 46 -29.66 7.29 -2.33
CA ILE A 46 -29.17 8.30 -1.36
C ILE A 46 -30.14 9.48 -1.25
N ALA A 47 -30.70 9.95 -2.38
CA ALA A 47 -31.72 10.99 -2.36
C ALA A 47 -33.00 10.55 -1.62
N ALA A 48 -33.45 9.31 -1.81
CA ALA A 48 -34.61 8.74 -1.10
C ALA A 48 -34.36 8.61 0.41
N LEU A 49 -33.11 8.36 0.82
CA LEU A 49 -32.66 8.31 2.23
C LEU A 49 -32.52 9.69 2.90
N GLY A 50 -32.86 10.78 2.20
CA GLY A 50 -32.80 12.15 2.73
C GLY A 50 -31.62 12.98 2.21
N GLY A 51 -30.88 12.47 1.23
CA GLY A 51 -29.75 13.14 0.60
C GLY A 51 -28.41 12.84 1.26
N ARG A 52 -27.33 13.33 0.63
CA ARG A 52 -25.95 12.97 0.99
C ARG A 52 -25.61 13.27 2.45
N ASP A 53 -26.15 14.35 3.02
CA ASP A 53 -25.81 14.79 4.38
C ASP A 53 -26.56 13.97 5.45
N LYS A 54 -27.49 13.11 5.02
CA LYS A 54 -28.25 12.16 5.84
C LYS A 54 -27.82 10.72 5.65
N VAL A 55 -26.78 10.47 4.86
CA VAL A 55 -26.27 9.12 4.64
C VAL A 55 -24.77 9.05 4.92
N THR A 56 -24.37 8.02 5.68
CA THR A 56 -22.97 7.60 5.76
C THR A 56 -22.79 6.34 4.92
N LEU A 57 -21.83 6.36 3.99
CA LEU A 57 -21.41 5.15 3.27
C LEU A 57 -20.25 4.48 4.00
N VAL A 58 -20.44 3.21 4.33
CA VAL A 58 -19.42 2.35 4.94
C VAL A 58 -19.04 1.30 3.91
N LEU A 59 -17.76 1.27 3.51
CA LEU A 59 -17.30 0.30 2.54
C LEU A 59 -17.16 -1.08 3.18
N SER A 60 -17.95 -2.03 2.69
CA SER A 60 -17.91 -3.44 3.13
C SER A 60 -17.19 -4.36 2.12
N SER A 61 -16.94 -3.87 0.90
CA SER A 61 -16.14 -4.56 -0.13
C SER A 61 -14.68 -4.77 0.25
N THR A 62 -14.04 -5.77 -0.39
CA THR A 62 -12.59 -6.01 -0.31
C THR A 62 -11.76 -4.80 -0.76
N TRP A 63 -12.34 -3.90 -1.56
CA TRP A 63 -11.71 -2.64 -2.00
C TRP A 63 -11.23 -1.77 -0.82
N ARG A 64 -11.84 -1.89 0.36
CA ARG A 64 -11.46 -1.14 1.57
C ARG A 64 -10.03 -1.39 2.06
N ASN A 65 -9.40 -2.47 1.59
CA ASN A 65 -8.02 -2.84 1.90
C ASN A 65 -7.00 -2.14 0.98
N HIS A 66 -7.46 -1.44 -0.05
CA HIS A 66 -6.61 -0.81 -1.05
C HIS A 66 -6.97 0.68 -1.19
N PRO A 67 -6.20 1.60 -0.55
CA PRO A 67 -6.49 3.04 -0.59
C PRO A 67 -6.71 3.59 -2.02
N ALA A 68 -5.89 3.15 -2.98
CA ALA A 68 -6.03 3.53 -4.39
C ALA A 68 -7.37 3.12 -5.01
N MET A 69 -7.98 2.02 -4.57
CA MET A 69 -9.30 1.58 -5.02
C MET A 69 -10.42 2.44 -4.40
N VAL A 70 -10.27 2.83 -3.14
CA VAL A 70 -11.20 3.78 -2.48
C VAL A 70 -11.14 5.16 -3.16
N ASP A 71 -9.93 5.64 -3.47
CA ASP A 71 -9.74 6.90 -4.21
C ASP A 71 -10.34 6.81 -5.62
N ARG A 72 -10.14 5.69 -6.32
CA ARG A 72 -10.76 5.41 -7.62
C ARG A 72 -12.27 5.45 -7.53
N LEU A 73 -12.87 4.80 -6.53
CA LEU A 73 -14.31 4.77 -6.30
C LEU A 73 -14.86 6.18 -6.04
N ASN A 74 -14.27 6.94 -5.12
CA ASN A 74 -14.70 8.30 -4.80
C ASN A 74 -14.57 9.24 -6.01
N THR A 75 -13.46 9.15 -6.76
CA THR A 75 -13.27 9.90 -8.00
C THR A 75 -14.35 9.56 -9.03
N PHE A 76 -14.66 8.27 -9.18
CA PHE A 76 -15.68 7.80 -10.10
C PHE A 76 -17.09 8.29 -9.71
N MET A 77 -17.48 8.14 -8.45
CA MET A 77 -18.78 8.61 -7.96
C MET A 77 -18.91 10.13 -8.10
N GLN A 78 -17.85 10.88 -7.80
CA GLN A 78 -17.85 12.33 -7.99
C GLN A 78 -18.01 12.73 -9.46
N LYS A 79 -17.36 11.99 -10.37
CA LYS A 79 -17.46 12.22 -11.82
C LYS A 79 -18.86 11.91 -12.35
N GLU A 80 -19.42 10.76 -12.00
CA GLU A 80 -20.69 10.29 -12.56
C GLU A 80 -21.88 10.93 -11.83
N ALA A 81 -21.90 10.90 -10.50
CA ALA A 81 -23.04 11.34 -9.69
C ALA A 81 -22.93 12.78 -9.15
N GLY A 82 -21.80 13.46 -9.36
CA GLY A 82 -21.55 14.78 -8.80
C GLY A 82 -21.46 14.74 -7.28
N ASP A 83 -22.08 15.70 -6.61
CA ASP A 83 -22.12 15.81 -5.15
C ASP A 83 -23.27 15.02 -4.50
N GLY A 84 -24.04 14.25 -5.27
CA GLY A 84 -25.24 13.56 -4.79
C GLY A 84 -25.01 12.28 -3.99
N ILE A 85 -23.77 11.77 -3.95
CA ILE A 85 -23.38 10.61 -3.16
C ILE A 85 -22.31 11.10 -2.16
N PRO A 86 -22.43 10.78 -0.86
CA PRO A 86 -21.41 11.14 0.11
C PRO A 86 -20.10 10.41 -0.20
N VAL A 87 -18.98 11.04 0.15
CA VAL A 87 -17.66 10.42 0.02
C VAL A 87 -17.60 9.21 0.95
N VAL A 88 -17.07 8.09 0.44
CA VAL A 88 -16.79 6.92 1.26
C VAL A 88 -15.55 7.22 2.10
N SER A 89 -15.75 7.39 3.41
CA SER A 89 -14.70 7.60 4.41
C SER A 89 -14.61 6.47 5.43
N GLU A 90 -15.72 5.75 5.64
CA GLU A 90 -15.81 4.66 6.61
C GLU A 90 -15.65 3.30 5.94
N LYS A 91 -15.23 2.30 6.73
CA LYS A 91 -15.08 0.93 6.26
C LYS A 91 -15.34 -0.08 7.36
N THR A 92 -15.87 -1.23 6.99
CA THR A 92 -15.97 -2.36 7.93
C THR A 92 -14.57 -2.86 8.30
N PRO A 93 -14.39 -3.47 9.48
CA PRO A 93 -13.13 -4.11 9.87
C PRO A 93 -12.65 -5.09 8.79
N ASN A 94 -11.33 -5.22 8.64
CA ASN A 94 -10.76 -6.22 7.74
C ASN A 94 -10.71 -7.59 8.44
N GLY A 95 -11.59 -8.50 8.04
CA GLY A 95 -11.67 -9.85 8.54
C GLY A 95 -12.41 -10.00 9.86
N THR A 96 -12.70 -11.25 10.20
CA THR A 96 -13.40 -11.62 11.42
C THR A 96 -12.45 -11.82 12.60
N VAL A 97 -12.68 -11.04 13.66
CA VAL A 97 -11.97 -11.14 14.94
C VAL A 97 -12.65 -12.22 15.79
N LEU A 98 -13.96 -12.10 15.94
CA LEU A 98 -14.87 -13.12 16.47
C LEU A 98 -15.63 -13.70 15.28
N VAL A 99 -15.77 -15.03 15.27
CA VAL A 99 -16.38 -15.80 14.19
C VAL A 99 -17.67 -16.42 14.71
N SER A 100 -18.80 -16.07 14.11
CA SER A 100 -20.09 -16.63 14.49
C SER A 100 -20.24 -18.09 14.03
N SER A 101 -20.90 -18.91 14.84
CA SER A 101 -21.31 -20.24 14.41
C SER A 101 -22.57 -20.12 13.55
N VAL A 102 -22.56 -20.69 12.34
CA VAL A 102 -23.66 -20.61 11.37
C VAL A 102 -23.96 -21.98 10.78
N THR A 103 -25.19 -22.17 10.27
CA THR A 103 -25.66 -23.48 9.75
C THR A 103 -26.08 -23.44 8.28
N TYR A 104 -26.14 -22.26 7.65
CA TYR A 104 -26.43 -22.14 6.22
C TYR A 104 -25.24 -22.58 5.36
N TYR A 105 -25.49 -22.95 4.09
CA TYR A 105 -24.46 -23.43 3.16
C TYR A 105 -23.57 -24.56 3.70
N ALA A 106 -24.15 -25.54 4.41
CA ALA A 106 -23.38 -26.66 4.98
C ALA A 106 -22.56 -27.44 3.94
N ASP A 107 -23.04 -27.47 2.70
CA ASP A 107 -22.38 -28.14 1.58
C ASP A 107 -21.38 -27.24 0.82
N ASP A 108 -21.31 -25.95 1.14
CA ASP A 108 -20.36 -24.99 0.57
C ASP A 108 -19.67 -24.15 1.68
N PRO A 109 -18.60 -24.69 2.29
CA PRO A 109 -17.87 -24.01 3.35
C PRO A 109 -17.22 -22.69 2.92
N SER A 110 -16.96 -22.51 1.61
CA SER A 110 -16.34 -21.28 1.10
C SER A 110 -17.37 -20.16 1.07
N GLU A 111 -18.55 -20.43 0.51
CA GLU A 111 -19.66 -19.47 0.50
C GLU A 111 -20.16 -19.18 1.93
N GLN A 112 -20.31 -20.22 2.75
CA GLN A 112 -20.64 -20.08 4.17
C GLN A 112 -19.69 -19.10 4.87
N ARG A 113 -18.38 -19.27 4.65
CA ARG A 113 -17.36 -18.41 5.24
C ARG A 113 -17.49 -16.97 4.75
N LEU A 114 -17.64 -16.74 3.45
CA LEU A 114 -17.69 -15.38 2.89
C LEU A 114 -18.92 -14.63 3.41
N VAL A 115 -20.10 -15.27 3.40
CA VAL A 115 -21.35 -14.66 3.88
C VAL A 115 -21.26 -14.39 5.38
N ARG A 116 -20.84 -15.38 6.17
CA ARG A 116 -20.64 -15.21 7.62
C ARG A 116 -19.67 -14.07 7.92
N ASP A 117 -18.51 -14.07 7.26
CA ASP A 117 -17.48 -13.09 7.54
C ASP A 117 -17.98 -11.67 7.20
N ARG A 118 -18.74 -11.50 6.11
CA ARG A 118 -19.38 -10.22 5.76
C ARG A 118 -20.40 -9.77 6.80
N VAL A 119 -21.29 -10.65 7.25
CA VAL A 119 -22.30 -10.31 8.26
C VAL A 119 -21.65 -9.96 9.60
N ASP A 120 -20.64 -10.73 10.02
CA ASP A 120 -19.89 -10.47 11.25
C ASP A 120 -19.13 -9.13 11.19
N GLU A 121 -18.61 -8.74 10.02
CA GLU A 121 -17.96 -7.44 9.81
C GLU A 121 -18.95 -6.26 9.94
N VAL A 122 -20.13 -6.37 9.34
CA VAL A 122 -21.21 -5.36 9.45
C VAL A 122 -21.64 -5.21 10.90
N TYR A 123 -21.97 -6.31 11.57
CA TYR A 123 -22.43 -6.27 12.96
C TYR A 123 -21.37 -5.76 13.93
N ARG A 124 -20.12 -6.14 13.72
CA ARG A 124 -19.01 -5.59 14.50
C ARG A 124 -18.94 -4.09 14.33
N TRP A 125 -19.04 -3.59 13.10
CA TRP A 125 -19.03 -2.15 12.87
C TRP A 125 -20.20 -1.46 13.61
N LEU A 126 -21.41 -2.02 13.56
CA LEU A 126 -22.58 -1.51 14.30
C LEU A 126 -22.29 -1.42 15.82
N HIS A 127 -21.67 -2.45 16.39
CA HIS A 127 -21.43 -2.55 17.83
C HIS A 127 -20.28 -1.63 18.31
N THR A 128 -19.30 -1.33 17.46
CA THR A 128 -18.14 -0.51 17.85
C THR A 128 -18.27 0.97 17.50
N HIS A 129 -19.29 1.38 16.73
CA HIS A 129 -19.50 2.77 16.31
C HIS A 129 -20.77 3.40 16.89
N ILE A 130 -21.27 2.89 18.02
CA ILE A 130 -22.52 3.33 18.66
C ILE A 130 -22.55 4.85 18.91
N THR A 131 -21.42 5.46 19.27
CA THR A 131 -21.36 6.90 19.59
C THR A 131 -21.36 7.78 18.35
N ASP A 132 -20.70 7.35 17.28
CA ASP A 132 -20.45 8.17 16.08
C ASP A 132 -21.54 7.93 15.02
N HIS A 133 -22.14 6.75 15.04
CA HIS A 133 -23.21 6.28 14.16
C HIS A 133 -24.36 5.62 14.94
N PRO A 134 -24.99 6.33 15.89
CA PRO A 134 -26.07 5.78 16.70
C PRO A 134 -27.30 5.35 15.87
N GLU A 135 -27.53 5.96 14.71
CA GLU A 135 -28.59 5.55 13.78
C GLU A 135 -28.48 4.08 13.37
N ALA A 136 -27.25 3.56 13.27
CA ALA A 136 -27.00 2.23 12.73
C ALA A 136 -27.38 1.15 13.75
N ILE A 137 -26.86 1.24 14.97
CA ILE A 137 -27.26 0.31 16.05
C ILE A 137 -28.75 0.48 16.42
N GLY A 138 -29.29 1.68 16.19
CA GLY A 138 -30.71 1.98 16.32
C GLY A 138 -31.59 1.39 15.21
N GLY A 139 -31.03 0.65 14.25
CA GLY A 139 -31.77 -0.06 13.21
C GLY A 139 -32.03 0.74 11.93
N ARG A 140 -31.38 1.87 11.70
CA ARG A 140 -31.50 2.67 10.48
C ARG A 140 -30.30 2.48 9.57
N TRP A 141 -30.21 1.29 8.98
CA TRP A 141 -29.12 0.95 8.08
C TRP A 141 -29.53 -0.03 6.99
N PHE A 142 -28.74 -0.06 5.91
CA PHE A 142 -28.84 -1.00 4.81
C PHE A 142 -27.49 -1.65 4.52
N ALA A 143 -27.49 -2.90 4.07
CA ALA A 143 -26.37 -3.50 3.37
C ALA A 143 -26.78 -3.77 1.92
N ILE A 144 -25.94 -3.34 0.98
CA ILE A 144 -26.14 -3.55 -0.45
C ILE A 144 -24.97 -4.42 -0.94
N ASP A 145 -25.29 -5.62 -1.40
CA ASP A 145 -24.32 -6.65 -1.74
C ASP A 145 -24.89 -7.56 -2.81
N ASP A 146 -24.03 -8.23 -3.57
CA ASP A 146 -24.42 -9.27 -4.52
C ASP A 146 -24.33 -10.68 -3.92
N MET A 147 -23.71 -10.81 -2.74
CA MET A 147 -23.75 -12.02 -1.92
C MET A 147 -25.12 -12.18 -1.25
N GLN A 148 -25.62 -13.41 -1.11
CA GLN A 148 -26.91 -13.65 -0.46
C GLN A 148 -26.78 -13.60 1.09
N LEU A 149 -26.76 -12.39 1.66
CA LEU A 149 -26.54 -12.18 3.11
C LEU A 149 -27.78 -12.42 3.99
N ASP A 150 -28.99 -12.38 3.42
CA ASP A 150 -30.26 -12.58 4.13
C ASP A 150 -30.52 -14.03 4.59
N VAL A 151 -29.65 -14.97 4.23
CA VAL A 151 -29.64 -16.29 4.87
C VAL A 151 -29.29 -16.22 6.37
N ASP A 152 -28.65 -15.13 6.80
CA ASP A 152 -28.42 -14.81 8.19
C ASP A 152 -29.55 -13.93 8.72
N GLU A 153 -30.23 -14.36 9.80
CA GLU A 153 -31.41 -13.67 10.32
C GLU A 153 -31.12 -12.22 10.75
N ARG A 154 -29.86 -11.95 11.11
CA ARG A 154 -29.34 -10.63 11.44
C ARG A 154 -29.52 -9.63 10.30
N MET A 155 -29.48 -10.08 9.05
CA MET A 155 -29.56 -9.21 7.87
C MET A 155 -31.00 -8.90 7.44
N ARG A 156 -31.99 -9.57 8.05
CA ARG A 156 -33.40 -9.47 7.67
C ARG A 156 -33.91 -8.04 7.82
N GLY A 157 -34.54 -7.52 6.77
CA GLY A 157 -35.09 -6.16 6.75
C GLY A 157 -34.04 -5.06 6.55
N HIS A 158 -32.75 -5.40 6.47
CA HIS A 158 -31.65 -4.46 6.22
C HIS A 158 -30.85 -4.78 4.96
N PHE A 159 -31.06 -5.93 4.34
CA PHE A 159 -30.29 -6.36 3.18
C PHE A 159 -30.99 -6.13 1.84
N LEU A 160 -30.26 -5.50 0.90
CA LEU A 160 -30.65 -5.32 -0.49
C LEU A 160 -29.72 -6.13 -1.39
N HIS A 161 -30.23 -7.28 -1.84
CA HIS A 161 -29.51 -8.17 -2.74
C HIS A 161 -29.52 -7.63 -4.18
N THR A 162 -28.34 -7.55 -4.78
CA THR A 162 -28.18 -7.16 -6.19
C THR A 162 -27.77 -8.35 -7.05
N GLN A 163 -28.05 -8.30 -8.34
CA GLN A 163 -27.56 -9.33 -9.28
C GLN A 163 -26.13 -9.00 -9.71
N THR A 164 -25.19 -9.91 -9.42
CA THR A 164 -23.75 -9.75 -9.69
C THR A 164 -23.44 -9.23 -11.10
N ASP A 165 -24.11 -9.72 -12.14
CA ASP A 165 -23.85 -9.36 -13.53
C ASP A 165 -24.59 -8.10 -14.02
N VAL A 166 -25.48 -7.53 -13.19
CA VAL A 166 -26.29 -6.35 -13.52
C VAL A 166 -25.89 -5.13 -12.70
N GLY A 167 -25.53 -5.29 -11.43
CA GLY A 167 -25.40 -4.17 -10.50
C GLY A 167 -26.74 -3.73 -9.91
N ILE A 168 -26.71 -2.68 -9.09
CA ILE A 168 -27.90 -2.03 -8.55
C ILE A 168 -28.78 -1.45 -9.67
N THR A 169 -30.10 -1.61 -9.51
CA THR A 169 -31.15 -1.22 -10.45
C THR A 169 -32.23 -0.36 -9.78
N GLU A 170 -33.11 0.23 -10.58
CA GLU A 170 -34.24 1.03 -10.06
C GLU A 170 -35.22 0.18 -9.21
N ALA A 171 -35.40 -1.09 -9.54
CA ALA A 171 -36.23 -2.00 -8.73
C ALA A 171 -35.64 -2.22 -7.33
N ASP A 172 -34.31 -2.18 -7.21
CA ASP A 172 -33.62 -2.27 -5.92
C ASP A 172 -33.86 -0.99 -5.09
N VAL A 173 -33.90 0.18 -5.74
CA VAL A 173 -34.27 1.44 -5.09
C VAL A 173 -35.71 1.40 -4.59
N ASP A 174 -36.65 0.91 -5.40
CA ASP A 174 -38.06 0.76 -5.00
C ASP A 174 -38.19 -0.20 -3.81
N THR A 175 -37.43 -1.31 -3.83
CA THR A 175 -37.37 -2.29 -2.74
C THR A 175 -36.82 -1.66 -1.46
N ALA A 176 -35.72 -0.92 -1.55
CA ALA A 176 -35.14 -0.21 -0.41
C ALA A 176 -36.12 0.83 0.16
N CYS A 177 -36.81 1.60 -0.69
CA CYS A 177 -37.85 2.54 -0.25
C CYS A 177 -38.97 1.84 0.52
N ALA A 178 -39.39 0.65 0.10
CA ALA A 178 -40.39 -0.14 0.81
C ALA A 178 -39.86 -0.66 2.15
N MET A 179 -38.59 -1.09 2.21
CA MET A 179 -37.95 -1.53 3.45
C MET A 179 -37.83 -0.40 4.47
N MET A 180 -37.49 0.82 4.03
CA MET A 180 -37.39 2.01 4.91
C MET A 180 -38.66 2.26 5.73
N ALA A 181 -39.83 1.93 5.19
CA ALA A 181 -41.10 2.09 5.92
C ALA A 181 -41.20 1.19 7.16
N SER A 182 -40.41 0.12 7.24
CA SER A 182 -40.31 -0.77 8.41
C SER A 182 -39.19 -0.40 9.38
N HIS A 183 -38.32 0.54 9.01
CA HIS A 183 -37.20 0.95 9.87
C HIS A 183 -37.67 1.84 11.02
N PRO A 184 -36.97 1.81 12.17
CA PRO A 184 -37.35 2.62 13.33
C PRO A 184 -37.36 4.12 13.02
N SER A 185 -38.26 4.85 13.69
CA SER A 185 -38.25 6.31 13.63
C SER A 185 -36.95 6.85 14.25
N PRO A 186 -36.53 8.10 13.95
CA PRO A 186 -35.33 8.69 14.56
C PRO A 186 -35.35 8.69 16.10
N ALA A 187 -36.54 8.85 16.71
CA ALA A 187 -36.69 8.82 18.16
C ALA A 187 -36.50 7.40 18.73
N ASP A 188 -37.04 6.38 18.05
CA ASP A 188 -36.88 4.98 18.44
C ASP A 188 -35.43 4.53 18.26
N ALA A 189 -34.78 4.93 17.16
CA ALA A 189 -33.37 4.67 16.90
C ALA A 189 -32.47 5.28 17.98
N TYR A 190 -32.76 6.52 18.39
CA TYR A 190 -32.06 7.17 19.51
C TYR A 190 -32.21 6.38 20.82
N ALA A 191 -33.44 5.99 21.17
CA ALA A 191 -33.71 5.22 22.38
C ALA A 191 -32.97 3.87 22.36
N ALA A 192 -32.97 3.17 21.22
CA ALA A 192 -32.24 1.93 21.02
C ALA A 192 -30.72 2.12 21.14
N ALA A 193 -30.15 3.19 20.56
CA ALA A 193 -28.72 3.48 20.68
C ALA A 193 -28.29 3.80 22.13
N VAL A 194 -29.11 4.54 22.87
CA VAL A 194 -28.87 4.81 24.31
C VAL A 194 -28.91 3.51 25.11
N ALA A 195 -29.86 2.61 24.82
CA ALA A 195 -29.93 1.30 25.46
C ALA A 195 -28.70 0.43 25.12
N ALA A 196 -28.29 0.40 23.85
CA ALA A 196 -27.11 -0.34 23.40
C ALA A 196 -25.81 0.13 24.06
N LEU A 197 -25.66 1.44 24.29
CA LEU A 197 -24.48 1.99 24.98
C LEU A 197 -24.36 1.48 26.43
N ALA A 198 -25.50 1.16 27.07
CA ALA A 198 -25.58 0.61 28.41
C ALA A 198 -25.64 -0.93 28.45
N ASP A 199 -25.65 -1.61 27.30
CA ASP A 199 -25.76 -3.06 27.22
C ASP A 199 -24.44 -3.73 27.65
N PRO A 200 -24.42 -4.50 28.76
CA PRO A 200 -23.22 -5.19 29.20
C PRO A 200 -22.73 -6.26 28.22
N ALA A 201 -23.62 -6.87 27.42
CA ALA A 201 -23.23 -7.88 26.44
C ALA A 201 -22.42 -7.26 25.28
N LEU A 202 -22.88 -6.13 24.74
CA LEU A 202 -22.14 -5.38 23.72
C LEU A 202 -20.79 -4.89 24.25
N LYS A 203 -20.74 -4.44 25.50
CA LYS A 203 -19.47 -4.06 26.14
C LYS A 203 -18.51 -5.23 26.34
N ALA A 204 -19.03 -6.40 26.70
CA ALA A 204 -18.22 -7.61 26.80
C ALA A 204 -17.66 -8.03 25.43
N GLU A 205 -18.46 -7.95 24.38
CA GLU A 205 -18.03 -8.23 23.01
C GLU A 205 -16.95 -7.24 22.54
N GLU A 206 -17.15 -5.94 22.77
CA GLU A 206 -16.16 -4.89 22.46
C GLU A 206 -14.80 -5.18 23.14
N ILE A 207 -14.82 -5.54 24.44
CA ILE A 207 -13.63 -5.94 25.18
C ILE A 207 -12.95 -7.15 24.55
N GLU A 208 -13.72 -8.18 24.15
CA GLU A 208 -13.15 -9.39 23.56
C GLU A 208 -12.54 -9.12 22.18
N ILE A 209 -13.19 -8.28 21.37
CA ILE A 209 -12.64 -7.81 20.09
C ILE A 209 -11.28 -7.12 20.33
N HIS A 210 -11.21 -6.21 21.30
CA HIS A 210 -9.97 -5.50 21.61
C HIS A 210 -8.87 -6.44 22.09
N ARG A 211 -9.19 -7.47 22.89
CA ARG A 211 -8.21 -8.48 23.32
C ARG A 211 -7.61 -9.25 22.15
N VAL A 212 -8.43 -9.72 21.22
CA VAL A 212 -7.94 -10.46 20.05
C VAL A 212 -7.12 -9.53 19.14
N LEU A 213 -7.56 -8.29 18.92
CA LEU A 213 -6.80 -7.30 18.15
C LEU A 213 -5.45 -6.98 18.80
N GLN A 214 -5.41 -6.80 20.11
CA GLN A 214 -4.18 -6.60 20.86
C GLN A 214 -3.21 -7.78 20.66
N SER A 215 -3.70 -9.01 20.81
CA SER A 215 -2.88 -10.22 20.60
C SER A 215 -2.33 -10.30 19.17
N ARG A 216 -3.14 -9.97 18.15
CA ARG A 216 -2.68 -9.92 16.75
C ARG A 216 -1.61 -8.85 16.54
N LEU A 217 -1.78 -7.66 17.12
CA LEU A 217 -0.80 -6.57 17.03
C LEU A 217 0.52 -6.93 17.72
N GLU A 218 0.46 -7.58 18.88
CA GLU A 218 1.65 -8.07 19.60
C GLU A 218 2.42 -9.11 18.74
N ALA A 219 1.71 -10.03 18.09
CA ALA A 219 2.31 -11.00 17.18
C ALA A 219 2.94 -10.34 15.93
N GLN A 220 2.26 -9.36 15.33
CA GLN A 220 2.79 -8.60 14.19
C GLN A 220 4.01 -7.77 14.57
N LEU A 221 4.00 -7.14 15.75
CA LEU A 221 5.13 -6.39 16.27
C LEU A 221 6.33 -7.32 16.47
N ALA A 222 6.13 -8.51 17.04
CA ALA A 222 7.19 -9.49 17.22
C ALA A 222 7.78 -9.94 15.86
N ALA A 223 6.94 -10.25 14.87
CA ALA A 223 7.37 -10.66 13.54
C ALA A 223 8.15 -9.54 12.82
N THR A 224 7.60 -8.33 12.78
CA THR A 224 8.27 -7.17 12.15
C THR A 224 9.59 -6.82 12.84
N THR A 225 9.65 -6.96 14.17
CA THR A 225 10.90 -6.75 14.93
C THR A 225 11.96 -7.77 14.51
N ALA A 226 11.60 -9.04 14.36
CA ALA A 226 12.51 -10.08 13.92
C ALA A 226 13.02 -9.84 12.50
N GLU A 227 12.14 -9.48 11.56
CA GLU A 227 12.51 -9.13 10.18
C GLU A 227 13.46 -7.91 10.14
N LEU A 228 13.18 -6.89 10.95
CA LEU A 228 14.03 -5.71 11.04
C LEU A 228 15.43 -6.07 11.54
N THR A 229 15.54 -6.92 12.56
CA THR A 229 16.83 -7.42 13.05
C THR A 229 17.59 -8.17 11.96
N GLU A 230 16.93 -9.07 11.23
CA GLU A 230 17.55 -9.81 10.13
C GLU A 230 18.07 -8.87 9.02
N VAL A 231 17.28 -7.87 8.64
CA VAL A 231 17.67 -6.86 7.65
C VAL A 231 18.85 -6.03 8.15
N GLN A 232 18.86 -5.63 9.42
CA GLN A 232 19.98 -4.89 10.02
C GLN A 232 21.28 -5.70 10.01
N GLU A 233 21.22 -7.00 10.32
CA GLU A 233 22.37 -7.90 10.25
C GLU A 233 22.90 -8.04 8.81
N LYS A 234 22.01 -8.21 7.82
CA LYS A 234 22.39 -8.25 6.39
C LYS A 234 23.05 -6.96 5.93
N VAL A 235 22.50 -5.81 6.32
CA VAL A 235 23.08 -4.49 5.99
C VAL A 235 24.47 -4.35 6.61
N ALA A 236 24.66 -4.78 7.87
CA ALA A 236 25.96 -4.76 8.52
C ALA A 236 26.99 -5.64 7.80
N ALA A 237 26.60 -6.86 7.40
CA ALA A 237 27.45 -7.77 6.64
C ALA A 237 27.86 -7.20 5.28
N LEU A 238 26.90 -6.70 4.50
CA LEU A 238 27.17 -6.07 3.19
C LEU A 238 28.04 -4.82 3.32
N SER A 239 27.88 -4.04 4.39
CA SER A 239 28.73 -2.88 4.67
C SER A 239 30.18 -3.29 4.94
N ALA A 240 30.39 -4.38 5.68
CA ALA A 240 31.72 -4.95 5.91
C ALA A 240 32.35 -5.47 4.61
N GLU A 241 31.61 -6.25 3.82
CA GLU A 241 32.07 -6.75 2.52
C GLU A 241 32.44 -5.61 1.57
N LYS A 242 31.59 -4.57 1.49
CA LYS A 242 31.88 -3.37 0.69
C LYS A 242 33.19 -2.71 1.10
N LYS A 243 33.48 -2.63 2.40
CA LYS A 243 34.73 -2.05 2.91
C LYS A 243 35.94 -2.87 2.46
N ASP A 244 35.85 -4.20 2.49
CA ASP A 244 36.91 -5.09 2.06
C ASP A 244 37.13 -5.00 0.55
N LEU A 245 36.06 -4.99 -0.25
CA LEU A 245 36.15 -4.79 -1.70
C LEU A 245 36.78 -3.44 -2.08
N ILE A 246 36.44 -2.36 -1.36
CA ILE A 246 37.07 -1.04 -1.56
C ILE A 246 38.58 -1.13 -1.29
N ARG A 247 38.98 -1.83 -0.23
CA ARG A 247 40.40 -2.01 0.11
C ARG A 247 41.13 -2.83 -0.96
N GLU A 248 40.55 -3.95 -1.40
CA GLU A 248 41.12 -4.77 -2.47
C GLU A 248 41.26 -4.00 -3.77
N LEU A 249 40.24 -3.19 -4.13
CA LEU A 249 40.28 -2.35 -5.32
C LEU A 249 41.43 -1.34 -5.23
N ALA A 250 41.59 -0.69 -4.08
CA ALA A 250 42.69 0.26 -3.85
C ALA A 250 44.07 -0.42 -3.89
N GLU A 251 44.21 -1.66 -3.41
CA GLU A 251 45.44 -2.46 -3.52
C GLU A 251 45.73 -2.84 -4.98
N LYS A 252 44.73 -3.34 -5.72
CA LYS A 252 44.87 -3.64 -7.15
C LYS A 252 45.21 -2.41 -7.98
N GLN A 253 44.58 -1.27 -7.71
CA GLN A 253 44.88 0.00 -8.37
C GLN A 253 46.34 0.43 -8.12
N ARG A 254 46.80 0.41 -6.87
CA ARG A 254 48.21 0.69 -6.54
C ARG A 254 49.18 -0.25 -7.24
N SER A 255 48.88 -1.54 -7.28
CA SER A 255 49.71 -2.54 -7.98
C SER A 255 49.77 -2.27 -9.50
N MET A 256 48.64 -1.96 -10.12
CA MET A 256 48.59 -1.61 -11.54
C MET A 256 49.34 -0.32 -11.85
N GLU A 257 49.22 0.70 -11.01
CA GLU A 257 49.96 1.97 -11.14
C GLU A 257 51.47 1.75 -11.02
N ASP A 258 51.93 0.95 -10.06
CA ASP A 258 53.35 0.61 -9.91
C ASP A 258 53.88 -0.15 -11.13
N MET A 259 53.12 -1.14 -11.63
CA MET A 259 53.47 -1.86 -12.85
C MET A 259 53.53 -0.92 -14.08
N ARG A 260 52.54 -0.04 -14.24
CA ARG A 260 52.50 0.97 -15.32
C ARG A 260 53.72 1.89 -15.23
N TYR A 261 54.08 2.33 -14.02
CA TYR A 261 55.24 3.16 -13.77
C TYR A 261 56.54 2.44 -14.17
N ARG A 262 56.76 1.20 -13.73
CA ARG A 262 57.97 0.44 -14.08
C ARG A 262 58.11 0.21 -15.58
N LEU A 263 57.01 -0.12 -16.26
CA LEU A 263 56.99 -0.25 -17.72
C LEU A 263 57.32 1.07 -18.41
N ALA A 264 56.77 2.18 -17.92
CA ALA A 264 57.07 3.51 -18.44
C ALA A 264 58.55 3.89 -18.23
N VAL A 265 59.11 3.64 -17.04
CA VAL A 265 60.55 3.84 -16.77
C VAL A 265 61.38 3.06 -17.80
N TYR A 266 61.08 1.79 -18.02
CA TYR A 266 61.80 0.95 -18.97
C TYR A 266 61.69 1.47 -20.42
N ASP A 267 60.47 1.73 -20.89
CA ASP A 267 60.21 2.19 -22.26
C ASP A 267 60.81 3.58 -22.53
N PHE A 268 60.73 4.49 -21.56
CA PHE A 268 61.29 5.83 -21.70
C PHE A 268 62.81 5.85 -21.53
N SER A 269 63.39 4.98 -20.70
CA SER A 269 64.86 4.86 -20.58
C SER A 269 65.51 4.48 -21.92
N LYS A 270 64.82 3.72 -22.77
CA LYS A 270 65.27 3.44 -24.15
C LYS A 270 65.30 4.67 -25.06
N ARG A 271 64.47 5.68 -24.78
CA ARG A 271 64.29 6.87 -25.62
C ARG A 271 65.00 8.10 -25.08
N TYR A 272 65.23 8.16 -23.77
CA TYR A 272 65.78 9.29 -23.05
C TYR A 272 67.03 8.85 -22.27
N PRO A 273 68.25 9.00 -22.82
CA PRO A 273 69.48 8.54 -22.19
C PRO A 273 69.73 9.14 -20.79
N CYS A 274 69.27 10.37 -20.55
CA CYS A 274 69.36 11.03 -19.25
C CYS A 274 68.56 10.30 -18.16
N LEU A 275 67.40 9.72 -18.51
CA LEU A 275 66.60 8.92 -17.59
C LEU A 275 67.30 7.59 -17.26
N ALA A 276 67.89 6.93 -18.27
CA ALA A 276 68.65 5.70 -18.06
C ALA A 276 69.83 5.92 -17.09
N ALA A 277 70.62 6.97 -17.32
CA ALA A 277 71.74 7.33 -16.44
C ALA A 277 71.28 7.69 -15.01
N ALA A 278 70.15 8.39 -14.88
CA ALA A 278 69.58 8.73 -13.57
C ALA A 278 69.14 7.48 -12.79
N VAL A 279 68.52 6.49 -13.47
CA VAL A 279 68.09 5.22 -12.85
C VAL A 279 69.29 4.39 -12.39
N GLU A 280 70.35 4.29 -13.21
CA GLU A 280 71.60 3.61 -12.84
C GLU A 280 72.28 4.29 -11.66
N LEU A 281 72.41 5.62 -11.69
CA LEU A 281 73.02 6.39 -10.60
C LEU A 281 72.24 6.22 -9.30
N ALA A 282 70.91 6.27 -9.35
CA ALA A 282 70.08 5.97 -8.18
C ALA A 282 70.43 4.58 -7.63
N GLY A 283 70.70 3.59 -8.48
CA GLY A 283 71.12 2.22 -8.12
C GLY A 283 72.31 2.14 -7.15
N THR A 284 73.17 3.16 -7.17
CA THR A 284 74.39 3.24 -6.36
C THR A 284 74.21 3.99 -5.04
N LYS A 285 73.03 4.57 -4.79
CA LYS A 285 72.73 5.40 -3.61
C LYS A 285 71.90 4.64 -2.59
N SER A 286 71.98 5.05 -1.32
CA SER A 286 71.19 4.51 -0.21
C SER A 286 70.56 5.61 0.64
N GLY A 287 69.59 5.25 1.48
CA GLY A 287 69.05 6.15 2.51
C GLY A 287 68.23 7.31 1.96
N ALA A 288 68.50 8.53 2.43
CA ALA A 288 67.74 9.73 2.04
C ALA A 288 68.04 10.18 0.61
N GLU A 289 69.30 10.07 0.17
CA GLU A 289 69.72 10.46 -1.18
C GLU A 289 69.04 9.61 -2.26
N ARG A 290 68.97 8.29 -2.05
CA ARG A 290 68.25 7.37 -2.94
C ARG A 290 66.78 7.78 -3.10
N ARG A 291 66.11 8.10 -1.99
CA ARG A 291 64.69 8.49 -1.99
C ARG A 291 64.45 9.77 -2.78
N ALA A 292 65.27 10.80 -2.56
CA ALA A 292 65.15 12.06 -3.32
C ALA A 292 65.36 11.86 -4.84
N MET A 293 66.29 10.98 -5.22
CA MET A 293 66.50 10.62 -6.63
C MET A 293 65.32 9.86 -7.22
N ASP A 294 64.79 8.86 -6.51
CA ASP A 294 63.62 8.10 -6.94
C ASP A 294 62.38 8.99 -7.09
N ASP A 295 62.17 9.96 -6.20
CA ASP A 295 61.07 10.93 -6.29
C ASP A 295 61.19 11.82 -7.53
N THR A 296 62.43 12.25 -7.84
CA THR A 296 62.72 13.04 -9.04
C THR A 296 62.51 12.23 -10.32
N ILE A 297 63.02 10.99 -10.36
CA ILE A 297 62.82 10.06 -11.48
C ILE A 297 61.32 9.77 -11.67
N ARG A 298 60.59 9.55 -10.57
CA ARG A 298 59.15 9.32 -10.59
C ARG A 298 58.40 10.50 -11.20
N THR A 299 58.68 11.71 -10.72
CA THR A 299 58.08 12.95 -11.24
C THR A 299 58.34 13.10 -12.74
N PHE A 300 59.59 12.92 -13.18
CA PHE A 300 59.95 13.05 -14.60
C PHE A 300 59.22 12.02 -15.48
N VAL A 301 59.15 10.76 -15.05
CA VAL A 301 58.46 9.70 -15.80
C VAL A 301 56.96 9.94 -15.86
N THR A 302 56.33 10.40 -14.77
CA THR A 302 54.91 10.78 -14.77
C THR A 302 54.62 11.87 -15.80
N LEU A 303 55.44 12.93 -15.85
CA LEU A 303 55.30 13.99 -16.85
C LEU A 303 55.43 13.47 -18.30
N LEU A 304 56.32 12.49 -18.54
CA LEU A 304 56.44 11.85 -19.85
C LEU A 304 55.20 11.00 -20.20
N MET A 305 54.61 10.31 -19.22
CA MET A 305 53.37 9.57 -19.39
C MET A 305 52.21 10.52 -19.74
N ASP A 306 52.03 11.60 -18.98
CA ASP A 306 50.98 12.61 -19.20
C ASP A 306 51.12 13.27 -20.57
N ARG A 307 52.35 13.64 -20.95
CA ARG A 307 52.64 14.16 -22.29
C ARG A 307 52.21 13.18 -23.39
N LYS A 308 52.52 11.89 -23.23
CA LYS A 308 52.13 10.85 -24.21
C LYS A 308 50.61 10.69 -24.30
N GLU A 309 49.90 10.73 -23.16
CA GLU A 309 48.44 10.66 -23.13
C GLU A 309 47.78 11.88 -23.77
N LEU A 310 48.26 13.09 -23.45
CA LEU A 310 47.79 14.34 -24.07
C LEU A 310 47.99 14.31 -25.59
N GLN A 311 49.17 13.88 -26.06
CA GLN A 311 49.43 13.73 -27.50
C GLN A 311 48.47 12.72 -28.15
N LYS A 312 48.11 11.63 -27.47
CA LYS A 312 47.13 10.65 -27.97
C LYS A 312 45.73 11.26 -28.05
N LYS A 313 45.29 11.99 -27.01
CA LYS A 313 43.99 12.68 -26.97
C LYS A 313 43.88 13.70 -28.11
N MET A 314 44.88 14.59 -28.24
CA MET A 314 44.93 15.58 -29.33
C MET A 314 44.84 14.92 -30.71
N ARG A 315 45.55 13.81 -30.94
CA ARG A 315 45.44 13.06 -32.22
C ARG A 315 44.06 12.47 -32.45
N SER A 316 43.42 11.97 -31.39
CA SER A 316 42.06 11.41 -31.49
C SER A 316 41.01 12.48 -31.77
N GLU A 317 41.13 13.66 -31.14
CA GLU A 317 40.24 14.80 -31.36
C GLU A 317 40.43 15.38 -32.76
N ALA A 318 41.67 15.56 -33.23
CA ALA A 318 41.95 15.97 -34.60
C ALA A 318 41.35 14.99 -35.63
N LYS A 319 41.35 13.69 -35.34
CA LYS A 319 40.72 12.67 -36.19
C LYS A 319 39.18 12.77 -36.20
N LYS A 320 38.56 13.06 -35.05
CA LYS A 320 37.11 13.29 -34.95
C LYS A 320 36.66 14.54 -35.69
N VAL A 321 37.39 15.65 -35.53
CA VAL A 321 37.11 16.91 -36.25
C VAL A 321 37.19 16.70 -37.77
N LYS A 322 38.18 15.95 -38.24
CA LYS A 322 38.35 15.63 -39.66
C LYS A 322 37.31 14.63 -40.23
N GLN A 323 36.56 13.94 -39.38
CA GLN A 323 35.45 13.06 -39.79
C GLN A 323 34.08 13.75 -39.71
N ALA A 324 33.99 14.87 -38.99
CA ALA A 324 32.78 15.68 -38.86
C ALA A 324 32.74 16.88 -39.82
N SER A 325 33.85 17.14 -40.54
CA SER A 325 33.95 18.08 -41.67
C SER A 325 33.98 17.29 -42.97
#